data_AF-A0A975RWS3-F1
#
_entry.id   AF-A0A975RWS3-F1
#
_cell.length_a   1.000
_cell.length_b   1.000
_cell.length_c   1.000
_cell.angle_alpha   90.00
_cell.angle_beta   90.00
_cell.angle_gamma   90.00
#
_symmetry.space_group_name_H-M   'P 1'
#
loop_
_entity.id
_entity.type
_entity.pdbx_description
1 polymer ?
#
loop_
_entity_poly.entity_id
_entity_poly.type
_entity_poly.pdbx_seq_one_letter_code
_entity_poly.pdbx_strand_id
1 'polypeptide(L)'
;MHNLAFDISHTLAGGLVLISFMMLYQDRLYSLLNVFALHAVVLALSVAWQAYIQDAPHLYVTAVIALVFKAIVIPVGLHRIVKQLGIHRDIESAVGIGPTMLAGMGLVALSMVLMLRVTSEADPLAREDLAFALSVVLLGLLVMVTRRNAVSQVVGFMSLENGLVLAATGAKGMPLVVEISVAFSILIAFIVIGIFLFRIRERFDSVDVSALDDFRGERR
;
A
#
# COMPACT_ATOMS: atom_id res chain seq x y z
N MET A 1 10.90 0.00 30.61
CA MET A 1 11.00 0.64 29.28
C MET A 1 10.88 -0.37 28.13
N HIS A 2 11.37 -1.61 28.25
CA HIS A 2 11.16 -2.66 27.23
C HIS A 2 9.67 -2.90 26.92
N ASN A 3 8.81 -3.08 27.94
CA ASN A 3 7.37 -3.35 27.69
C ASN A 3 6.66 -2.24 26.90
N LEU A 4 6.88 -0.97 27.25
CA LEU A 4 6.30 0.17 26.51
C LEU A 4 6.77 0.23 25.05
N ALA A 5 8.01 -0.19 24.79
CA ALA A 5 8.55 -0.20 23.43
C ALA A 5 7.89 -1.25 22.55
N PHE A 6 7.64 -2.43 23.11
CA PHE A 6 6.90 -3.48 22.41
C PHE A 6 5.41 -3.16 22.26
N ASP A 7 4.78 -2.52 23.26
CA ASP A 7 3.37 -2.12 23.18
C ASP A 7 3.14 -1.14 22.01
N ILE A 8 4.08 -0.22 21.78
CA ILE A 8 3.98 0.75 20.68
C ILE A 8 4.17 0.08 19.32
N SER A 9 5.14 -0.83 19.16
CA SER A 9 5.31 -1.55 17.88
C SER A 9 4.08 -2.39 17.55
N HIS A 10 3.54 -3.07 18.57
CA HIS A 10 2.38 -3.95 18.43
C HIS A 10 1.10 -3.17 18.10
N THR A 11 0.87 -2.02 18.75
CA THR A 11 -0.28 -1.15 18.44
C THR A 11 -0.21 -0.56 17.04
N LEU A 12 0.99 -0.22 16.54
CA LEU A 12 1.18 0.24 15.17
C LEU A 12 0.93 -0.90 14.15
N ALA A 13 1.40 -2.12 14.43
CA ALA A 13 1.17 -3.29 13.59
C ALA A 13 -0.32 -3.66 13.51
N GLY A 14 -1.02 -3.70 14.66
CA GLY A 14 -2.47 -3.88 14.70
C GLY A 14 -3.22 -2.74 13.99
N GLY A 15 -2.75 -1.50 14.12
CA GLY A 15 -3.27 -0.34 13.41
C GLY A 15 -3.18 -0.48 11.88
N LEU A 16 -2.06 -1.01 11.36
CA LEU A 16 -1.91 -1.31 9.93
C LEU A 16 -2.93 -2.36 9.44
N VAL A 17 -3.22 -3.38 10.24
CA VAL A 17 -4.27 -4.36 9.91
C VAL A 17 -5.65 -3.68 9.84
N LEU A 18 -5.98 -2.82 10.80
CA LEU A 18 -7.24 -2.08 10.80
C LEU A 18 -7.37 -1.15 9.58
N ILE A 19 -6.29 -0.44 9.24
CA ILE A 19 -6.25 0.43 8.06
C ILE A 19 -6.35 -0.41 6.77
N SER A 20 -5.74 -1.60 6.73
CA SER A 20 -5.89 -2.55 5.61
C SER A 20 -7.36 -2.97 5.41
N PHE A 21 -8.11 -3.19 6.49
CA PHE A 21 -9.57 -3.39 6.40
C PHE A 21 -10.30 -2.14 5.92
N MET A 22 -9.91 -0.93 6.37
CA MET A 22 -10.47 0.31 5.81
C MET A 22 -10.23 0.38 4.30
N MET A 23 -9.09 -0.08 3.79
CA MET A 23 -8.82 -0.11 2.35
C MET A 23 -9.76 -1.06 1.60
N LEU A 24 -10.05 -2.24 2.17
CA LEU A 24 -11.02 -3.18 1.59
C LEU A 24 -12.44 -2.59 1.55
N TYR A 25 -12.81 -1.76 2.53
CA TYR A 25 -14.13 -1.13 2.62
C TYR A 25 -14.34 0.02 1.63
N GLN A 26 -13.30 0.66 1.10
CA GLN A 26 -13.49 1.84 0.26
C GLN A 26 -14.16 1.51 -1.07
N ASP A 27 -15.17 2.29 -1.46
CA ASP A 27 -15.81 2.17 -2.79
C ASP A 27 -15.38 3.26 -3.76
N ARG A 28 -14.60 4.24 -3.30
CA ARG A 28 -14.14 5.38 -4.10
C ARG A 28 -12.63 5.42 -4.17
N LEU A 29 -12.09 5.67 -5.36
CA LEU A 29 -10.64 5.71 -5.59
C LEU A 29 -9.93 6.77 -4.72
N TYR A 30 -10.51 7.97 -4.56
CA TYR A 30 -9.90 9.00 -3.72
C TYR A 30 -9.87 8.61 -2.24
N SER A 31 -10.93 7.98 -1.73
CA SER A 31 -10.94 7.48 -0.36
C SER A 31 -9.91 6.36 -0.20
N LEU A 32 -9.79 5.44 -1.17
CA LEU A 32 -8.76 4.40 -1.16
C LEU A 32 -7.35 4.99 -1.12
N LEU A 33 -7.06 6.03 -1.93
CA LEU A 33 -5.75 6.70 -1.95
C LEU A 33 -5.45 7.43 -0.63
N ASN A 34 -6.46 8.05 0.00
CA ASN A 34 -6.29 8.71 1.30
C ASN A 34 -6.06 7.70 2.43
N VAL A 35 -6.78 6.58 2.44
CA VAL A 35 -6.55 5.49 3.39
C VAL A 35 -5.18 4.85 3.17
N PHE A 36 -4.74 4.70 1.91
CA PHE A 36 -3.38 4.25 1.61
C PHE A 36 -2.31 5.22 2.13
N ALA A 37 -2.52 6.54 1.99
CA ALA A 37 -1.63 7.53 2.55
C ALA A 37 -1.53 7.39 4.09
N LEU A 38 -2.66 7.20 4.77
CA LEU A 38 -2.69 6.91 6.20
C LEU A 38 -1.95 5.60 6.53
N HIS A 39 -2.13 4.56 5.73
CA HIS A 39 -1.42 3.28 5.86
C HIS A 39 0.10 3.47 5.79
N ALA A 40 0.57 4.29 4.85
CA ALA A 40 1.99 4.62 4.71
C ALA A 40 2.54 5.44 5.88
N VAL A 41 1.74 6.37 6.44
CA VAL A 41 2.14 7.14 7.63
C VAL A 41 2.35 6.21 8.83
N VAL A 42 1.41 5.31 9.10
CA VAL A 42 1.52 4.37 10.23
C VAL A 42 2.71 3.43 10.04
N LEU A 43 2.98 2.96 8.81
CA LEU A 43 4.17 2.17 8.54
C LEU A 43 5.45 2.97 8.81
N ALA A 44 5.55 4.21 8.34
CA ALA A 44 6.73 5.04 8.56
C ALA A 44 6.97 5.28 10.06
N LEU A 45 5.90 5.48 10.85
CA LEU A 45 5.98 5.56 12.31
C LEU A 45 6.47 4.24 12.92
N SER A 46 5.99 3.09 12.42
CA SER A 46 6.46 1.77 12.86
C SER A 46 7.94 1.56 12.57
N VAL A 47 8.42 1.89 11.36
CA VAL A 47 9.84 1.81 10.99
C VAL A 47 10.70 2.76 11.83
N ALA A 48 10.24 4.00 12.05
CA ALA A 48 10.96 4.98 12.87
C ALA A 48 11.03 4.59 14.35
N TRP A 49 9.96 4.00 14.87
CA TRP A 49 9.94 3.42 16.21
C TRP A 49 10.94 2.27 16.33
N GLN A 50 11.00 1.43 15.32
CA GLN A 50 11.93 0.32 15.30
C GLN A 50 13.39 0.77 15.15
N ALA A 51 13.65 1.84 14.41
CA ALA A 51 14.97 2.48 14.30
C ALA A 51 15.48 2.95 15.67
N TYR A 52 14.57 3.48 16.50
CA TYR A 52 14.86 3.89 17.88
C TYR A 52 15.23 2.69 18.76
N ILE A 53 14.48 1.59 18.68
CA ILE A 53 14.71 0.39 19.50
C ILE A 53 16.01 -0.33 19.12
N GLN A 54 16.33 -0.38 17.82
CA GLN A 54 17.48 -1.13 17.30
C GLN A 54 18.78 -0.33 17.22
N ASP A 55 18.80 0.93 17.72
CA ASP A 55 19.94 1.86 17.61
C ASP A 55 20.50 1.96 16.17
N ALA A 56 19.60 1.94 15.18
CA ALA A 56 19.93 1.87 13.76
C ALA A 56 19.58 3.19 13.04
N PRO A 57 20.48 4.19 13.05
CA PRO A 57 20.16 5.55 12.61
C PRO A 57 19.83 5.66 11.12
N HIS A 58 20.32 4.74 10.28
CA HIS A 58 20.03 4.72 8.85
C HIS A 58 18.54 4.44 8.55
N LEU A 59 17.84 3.70 9.43
CA LEU A 59 16.41 3.43 9.26
C LEU A 59 15.54 4.69 9.38
N TYR A 60 15.99 5.74 10.08
CA TYR A 60 15.25 7.01 10.11
C TYR A 60 15.21 7.68 8.73
N VAL A 61 16.34 7.66 8.01
CA VAL A 61 16.41 8.20 6.65
C VAL A 61 15.45 7.43 5.76
N THR A 62 15.45 6.11 5.87
CA THR A 62 14.55 5.22 5.13
C THR A 62 13.08 5.45 5.47
N ALA A 63 12.75 5.66 6.75
CA ALA A 63 11.39 5.98 7.20
C ALA A 63 10.91 7.34 6.65
N VAL A 64 11.76 8.37 6.65
CA VAL A 64 11.43 9.69 6.09
C VAL A 64 11.26 9.61 4.58
N ILE A 65 12.14 8.91 3.88
CA ILE A 65 12.03 8.68 2.43
C ILE A 65 10.71 7.95 2.12
N ALA A 66 10.42 6.86 2.84
CA ALA A 66 9.17 6.11 2.69
C ALA A 66 7.95 7.01 2.95
N LEU A 67 7.97 7.83 4.00
CA LEU A 67 6.88 8.75 4.32
C LEU A 67 6.65 9.77 3.20
N VAL A 68 7.71 10.45 2.75
CA VAL A 68 7.61 11.45 1.68
C VAL A 68 7.07 10.82 0.40
N PHE A 69 7.64 9.68 -0.02
CA PHE A 69 7.21 9.06 -1.27
C PHE A 69 5.84 8.39 -1.15
N LYS A 70 5.62 7.53 -0.16
CA LYS A 70 4.40 6.72 -0.04
C LYS A 70 3.19 7.48 0.51
N ALA A 71 3.38 8.44 1.42
CA ALA A 71 2.26 9.19 1.98
C ALA A 71 1.94 10.47 1.20
N ILE A 72 2.87 11.00 0.40
CA ILE A 72 2.68 12.28 -0.31
C ILE A 72 2.83 12.12 -1.82
N VAL A 73 4.02 11.76 -2.32
CA VAL A 73 4.30 11.76 -3.77
C VAL A 73 3.39 10.79 -4.53
N ILE A 74 3.30 9.55 -4.06
CA ILE A 74 2.51 8.50 -4.71
C ILE A 74 1.00 8.84 -4.67
N PRO A 75 0.37 9.14 -3.52
CA PRO A 75 -1.04 9.47 -3.50
C PRO A 75 -1.36 10.70 -4.35
N VAL A 76 -0.54 11.75 -4.33
CA VAL A 76 -0.74 12.94 -5.17
C VAL A 76 -0.60 12.61 -6.66
N GLY A 77 0.39 11.80 -7.03
CA GLY A 77 0.58 11.32 -8.41
C GLY A 77 -0.63 10.54 -8.92
N LEU A 78 -1.11 9.58 -8.12
CA LEU A 78 -2.28 8.77 -8.46
C LEU A 78 -3.57 9.60 -8.50
N HIS A 79 -3.75 10.58 -7.59
CA HIS A 79 -4.88 11.51 -7.64
C HIS A 79 -4.93 12.29 -8.96
N ARG A 80 -3.77 12.77 -9.44
CA ARG A 80 -3.69 13.47 -10.73
C ARG A 80 -4.07 12.57 -11.89
N ILE A 81 -3.58 11.33 -11.90
CA ILE A 81 -3.87 10.33 -12.93
C ILE A 81 -5.38 10.02 -12.97
N VAL A 82 -6.01 9.79 -11.82
CA VAL A 82 -7.46 9.53 -11.72
C VAL A 82 -8.27 10.71 -12.26
N LYS A 83 -7.86 11.94 -11.94
CA LYS A 83 -8.53 13.16 -12.45
C LYS A 83 -8.36 13.33 -13.97
N GLN A 84 -7.18 13.04 -14.51
CA GLN A 84 -6.85 13.29 -15.91
C GLN A 84 -7.41 12.24 -16.88
N LEU A 85 -7.48 10.97 -16.46
CA LEU A 85 -7.99 9.89 -17.31
C LEU A 85 -9.52 9.75 -17.31
N GLY A 86 -10.24 10.57 -16.52
CA GLY A 86 -11.69 10.48 -16.40
C GLY A 86 -12.16 9.10 -15.92
N ILE A 87 -11.31 8.39 -15.16
CA ILE A 87 -11.62 7.07 -14.62
C ILE A 87 -12.90 7.20 -13.77
N HIS A 88 -13.89 6.32 -14.01
CA HIS A 88 -15.07 6.22 -13.16
C HIS A 88 -14.61 6.14 -11.70
N ARG A 89 -15.06 7.09 -10.88
CA ARG A 89 -14.53 7.31 -9.53
C ARG A 89 -14.87 6.16 -8.57
N ASP A 90 -15.84 5.36 -8.95
CA ASP A 90 -16.29 4.18 -8.24
C ASP A 90 -15.36 3.00 -8.55
N ILE A 91 -15.04 2.26 -7.51
CA ILE A 91 -14.15 1.12 -7.62
C ILE A 91 -14.97 -0.08 -8.11
N GLU A 92 -14.75 -0.50 -9.35
CA GLU A 92 -15.26 -1.78 -9.83
C GLU A 92 -14.59 -2.93 -9.06
N SER A 93 -15.35 -3.51 -8.13
CA SER A 93 -14.96 -4.70 -7.40
C SER A 93 -15.49 -5.95 -8.11
N ALA A 94 -14.64 -6.97 -8.23
CA ALA A 94 -15.05 -8.27 -8.75
C ALA A 94 -15.99 -9.02 -7.79
N VAL A 95 -15.92 -8.70 -6.49
CA VAL A 95 -16.69 -9.31 -5.40
C VAL A 95 -17.29 -8.21 -4.52
N GLY A 96 -18.50 -8.40 -4.00
CA GLY A 96 -19.12 -7.44 -3.08
C GLY A 96 -18.29 -7.22 -1.80
N ILE A 97 -18.54 -6.09 -1.12
CA ILE A 97 -17.80 -5.70 0.09
C ILE A 97 -17.96 -6.74 1.21
N GLY A 98 -19.19 -7.23 1.45
CA GLY A 98 -19.48 -8.19 2.52
C GLY A 98 -18.63 -9.48 2.45
N PRO A 99 -18.70 -10.25 1.35
CA PRO A 99 -17.86 -11.43 1.18
C PRO A 99 -16.35 -11.12 1.20
N THR A 100 -15.94 -9.98 0.68
CA THR A 100 -14.53 -9.54 0.69
C THR A 100 -14.05 -9.27 2.12
N MET A 101 -14.87 -8.61 2.96
CA MET A 101 -14.56 -8.39 4.38
C MET A 101 -14.49 -9.71 5.15
N LEU A 102 -15.43 -10.63 4.91
CA LEU A 102 -15.39 -11.97 5.52
C LEU A 102 -14.14 -12.75 5.11
N ALA A 103 -13.77 -12.70 3.83
CA ALA A 103 -12.53 -13.29 3.34
C ALA A 103 -11.30 -12.65 4.04
N GLY A 104 -11.29 -11.32 4.18
CA GLY A 104 -10.25 -10.60 4.91
C GLY A 104 -10.13 -11.06 6.37
N MET A 105 -11.25 -11.19 7.09
CA MET A 105 -11.26 -11.74 8.45
C MET A 105 -10.72 -13.17 8.50
N GLY A 106 -11.10 -14.00 7.53
CA GLY A 106 -10.58 -15.36 7.38
C GLY A 106 -9.07 -15.40 7.14
N LEU A 107 -8.53 -14.50 6.30
CA LEU A 107 -7.09 -14.40 6.03
C LEU A 107 -6.30 -13.93 7.26
N VAL A 108 -6.85 -13.00 8.05
CA VAL A 108 -6.23 -12.57 9.32
C VAL A 108 -6.22 -13.72 10.33
N ALA A 109 -7.34 -14.42 10.49
CA ALA A 109 -7.42 -15.59 11.36
C ALA A 109 -6.45 -16.69 10.90
N LEU A 110 -6.35 -16.94 9.60
CA LEU A 110 -5.38 -17.87 9.01
C LEU A 110 -3.95 -17.44 9.33
N SER A 111 -3.60 -16.17 9.14
CA SER A 111 -2.27 -15.63 9.44
C SER A 111 -1.88 -15.88 10.90
N MET A 112 -2.80 -15.61 11.85
CA MET A 112 -2.61 -15.87 13.27
C MET A 112 -2.35 -17.36 13.55
N VAL A 113 -3.21 -18.25 13.03
CA VAL A 113 -3.06 -19.69 13.23
C VAL A 113 -1.75 -20.22 12.61
N LEU A 114 -1.39 -19.76 11.41
CA LEU A 114 -0.15 -20.16 10.76
C LEU A 114 1.08 -19.73 11.56
N MET A 115 1.13 -18.49 12.03
CA MET A 115 2.27 -18.03 12.82
C MET A 115 2.37 -18.74 14.18
N LEU A 116 1.24 -19.06 14.82
CA LEU A 116 1.19 -19.89 16.02
C LEU A 116 1.80 -21.28 15.81
N ARG A 117 1.69 -21.86 14.61
CA ARG A 117 2.25 -23.18 14.30
C ARG A 117 3.69 -23.13 13.82
N VAL A 118 4.01 -22.19 12.94
CA VAL A 118 5.32 -22.10 12.27
C VAL A 118 6.41 -21.58 13.21
N THR A 119 6.06 -20.67 14.11
CA THR A 119 7.03 -20.00 14.99
C THR A 119 6.89 -20.47 16.44
N SER A 120 6.57 -21.76 16.66
CA SER A 120 6.29 -22.34 17.99
C SER A 120 7.40 -22.12 19.02
N GLU A 121 8.65 -22.01 18.56
CA GLU A 121 9.84 -21.79 19.40
C GLU A 121 10.24 -20.31 19.54
N ALA A 122 9.62 -19.41 18.78
CA ALA A 122 9.87 -17.98 18.86
C ALA A 122 9.15 -17.32 20.04
N ASP A 123 9.68 -16.17 20.48
CA ASP A 123 9.07 -15.32 21.50
C ASP A 123 7.61 -14.95 21.10
N PRO A 124 6.63 -15.05 22.02
CA PRO A 124 5.22 -14.82 21.69
C PRO A 124 4.94 -13.48 21.02
N LEU A 125 5.64 -12.41 21.41
CA LEU A 125 5.45 -11.08 20.84
C LEU A 125 5.97 -10.99 19.40
N ALA A 126 7.17 -11.52 19.14
CA ALA A 126 7.74 -11.55 17.79
C ALA A 126 6.84 -12.36 16.82
N ARG A 127 6.22 -13.43 17.32
CA ARG A 127 5.24 -14.22 16.59
C ARG A 127 4.00 -13.41 16.20
N GLU A 128 3.45 -12.62 17.12
CA GLU A 128 2.26 -11.82 16.84
C GLU A 128 2.54 -10.69 15.84
N ASP A 129 3.68 -10.02 15.95
CA ASP A 129 4.10 -8.99 15.00
C ASP A 129 4.27 -9.57 13.58
N LEU A 130 4.83 -10.77 13.46
CA LEU A 130 4.89 -11.50 12.19
C LEU A 130 3.49 -11.90 11.67
N ALA A 131 2.56 -12.24 12.56
CA ALA A 131 1.18 -12.56 12.20
C ALA A 131 0.43 -11.32 11.67
N PHE A 132 0.66 -10.15 12.26
CA PHE A 132 0.13 -8.89 11.73
C PHE A 132 0.75 -8.54 10.38
N ALA A 133 2.07 -8.69 10.23
CA ALA A 133 2.73 -8.44 8.96
C ALA A 133 2.21 -9.35 7.84
N LEU A 134 2.10 -10.65 8.09
CA LEU A 134 1.50 -11.59 7.13
C LEU A 134 0.01 -11.26 6.87
N SER A 135 -0.73 -10.80 7.87
CA SER A 135 -2.10 -10.33 7.68
C SER A 135 -2.17 -9.15 6.71
N VAL A 136 -1.31 -8.14 6.87
CA VAL A 136 -1.24 -6.98 5.97
C VAL A 136 -0.86 -7.41 4.55
N VAL A 137 0.08 -8.34 4.41
CA VAL A 137 0.45 -8.94 3.10
C VAL A 137 -0.76 -9.59 2.42
N LEU A 138 -1.48 -10.46 3.14
CA LEU A 138 -2.65 -11.17 2.60
C LEU A 138 -3.82 -10.23 2.31
N LEU A 139 -4.06 -9.23 3.14
CA LEU A 139 -5.08 -8.21 2.89
C LEU A 139 -4.72 -7.33 1.69
N GLY A 140 -3.45 -6.95 1.53
CA GLY A 140 -2.96 -6.23 0.34
C GLY A 140 -3.14 -7.05 -0.94
N LEU A 141 -2.85 -8.35 -0.88
CA LEU A 141 -3.13 -9.28 -1.98
C LEU A 141 -4.63 -9.36 -2.28
N LEU A 142 -5.48 -9.42 -1.24
CA LEU A 142 -6.93 -9.46 -1.41
C LEU A 142 -7.45 -8.17 -2.07
N VAL A 143 -6.92 -6.99 -1.70
CA VAL A 143 -7.20 -5.73 -2.42
C VAL A 143 -6.82 -5.88 -3.90
N MET A 144 -5.64 -6.41 -4.21
CA MET A 144 -5.18 -6.56 -5.59
C MET A 144 -6.07 -7.51 -6.41
N VAL A 145 -6.50 -8.63 -5.82
CA VAL A 145 -7.33 -9.64 -6.49
C VAL A 145 -8.78 -9.19 -6.67
N THR A 146 -9.34 -8.46 -5.70
CA THR A 146 -10.75 -8.06 -5.73
C THR A 146 -11.00 -6.83 -6.60
N ARG A 147 -9.99 -6.00 -6.88
CA ARG A 147 -10.18 -4.74 -7.62
C ARG A 147 -9.74 -4.84 -9.08
N ARG A 148 -10.57 -4.32 -9.99
CA ARG A 148 -10.31 -4.36 -11.44
C ARG A 148 -9.51 -3.19 -11.96
N ASN A 149 -9.53 -2.06 -11.27
CA ASN A 149 -8.85 -0.85 -11.72
C ASN A 149 -7.34 -0.95 -11.46
N ALA A 150 -6.53 -0.60 -12.45
CA ALA A 150 -5.07 -0.62 -12.35
C ALA A 150 -4.54 0.25 -11.18
N VAL A 151 -5.14 1.42 -10.90
CA VAL A 151 -4.76 2.26 -9.75
C VAL A 151 -5.01 1.53 -8.43
N SER A 152 -6.16 0.89 -8.28
CA SER A 152 -6.46 0.10 -7.07
C SER A 152 -5.57 -1.13 -6.92
N GLN A 153 -5.16 -1.76 -8.03
CA GLN A 153 -4.21 -2.88 -7.99
C GLN A 153 -2.82 -2.42 -7.55
N VAL A 154 -2.35 -1.26 -8.02
CA VAL A 154 -1.10 -0.65 -7.57
C VAL A 154 -1.15 -0.35 -6.07
N VAL A 155 -2.27 0.20 -5.59
CA VAL A 155 -2.47 0.45 -4.16
C VAL A 155 -2.46 -0.86 -3.35
N GLY A 156 -3.11 -1.92 -3.84
CA GLY A 156 -3.07 -3.25 -3.23
C GLY A 156 -1.64 -3.82 -3.15
N PHE A 157 -0.89 -3.72 -4.24
CA PHE A 157 0.53 -4.11 -4.29
C PHE A 157 1.39 -3.32 -3.29
N MET A 158 1.22 -2.00 -3.21
CA MET A 158 1.96 -1.16 -2.25
C MET A 158 1.57 -1.49 -0.80
N SER A 159 0.31 -1.85 -0.54
CA SER A 159 -0.13 -2.34 0.77
C SER A 159 0.51 -3.68 1.12
N LEU A 160 0.61 -4.60 0.16
CA LEU A 160 1.29 -5.89 0.34
C LEU A 160 2.76 -5.67 0.72
N GLU A 161 3.45 -4.80 -0.03
CA GLU A 161 4.85 -4.46 0.27
C GLU A 161 5.01 -3.80 1.63
N ASN A 162 4.07 -2.96 2.07
CA ASN A 162 4.06 -2.41 3.43
C ASN A 162 4.04 -3.52 4.50
N GLY A 163 3.29 -4.61 4.26
CA GLY A 163 3.29 -5.78 5.13
C GLY A 163 4.65 -6.50 5.16
N LEU A 164 5.35 -6.59 4.02
CA LEU A 164 6.71 -7.14 3.96
C LEU A 164 7.72 -6.27 4.72
N VAL A 165 7.61 -4.95 4.59
CA VAL A 165 8.43 -3.99 5.36
C VAL A 165 8.17 -4.15 6.85
N LEU A 166 6.91 -4.29 7.27
CA LEU A 166 6.54 -4.51 8.67
C LEU A 166 7.19 -5.81 9.20
N ALA A 167 7.13 -6.91 8.44
CA ALA A 167 7.80 -8.17 8.80
C ALA A 167 9.31 -7.99 8.95
N ALA A 168 9.94 -7.29 8.01
CA ALA A 168 11.38 -7.05 8.02
C ALA A 168 11.81 -6.16 9.20
N THR A 169 11.00 -5.18 9.61
CA THR A 169 11.27 -4.39 10.82
C THR A 169 11.08 -5.18 12.11
N GLY A 170 10.14 -6.12 12.16
CA GLY A 170 9.92 -7.00 13.31
C GLY A 170 11.08 -7.99 13.53
N ALA A 171 11.77 -8.39 12.45
CA ALA A 171 12.95 -9.24 12.51
C ALA A 171 14.21 -8.43 12.84
N LYS A 172 14.83 -8.68 14.01
CA LYS A 172 16.10 -8.05 14.39
C LYS A 172 17.20 -8.38 13.36
N GLY A 173 17.91 -7.35 12.92
CA GLY A 173 19.06 -7.52 12.01
C GLY A 173 18.73 -7.58 10.51
N MET A 174 17.51 -7.20 10.11
CA MET A 174 17.12 -7.11 8.69
C MET A 174 16.91 -5.67 8.14
N PRO A 175 17.69 -4.64 8.54
CA PRO A 175 17.46 -3.27 8.05
C PRO A 175 17.65 -3.14 6.53
N LEU A 176 18.59 -3.91 5.94
CA LEU A 176 18.82 -3.91 4.49
C LEU A 176 17.57 -4.32 3.69
N VAL A 177 16.78 -5.25 4.22
CA VAL A 177 15.54 -5.68 3.56
C VAL A 177 14.55 -4.51 3.49
N VAL A 178 14.41 -3.76 4.58
CA VAL A 178 13.55 -2.56 4.65
C VAL A 178 14.00 -1.50 3.65
N GLU A 179 15.30 -1.21 3.59
CA GLU A 179 15.87 -0.22 2.65
C GLU A 179 15.63 -0.61 1.19
N ILE A 180 15.90 -1.87 0.84
CA ILE A 180 15.70 -2.38 -0.51
C ILE A 180 14.22 -2.37 -0.88
N SER A 181 13.34 -2.78 0.02
CA SER A 181 11.89 -2.72 -0.20
C SER A 181 11.41 -1.28 -0.42
N VAL A 182 11.89 -0.31 0.36
CA VAL A 182 11.52 1.10 0.17
C VAL A 182 12.05 1.62 -1.18
N ALA A 183 13.30 1.32 -1.54
CA ALA A 183 13.85 1.72 -2.83
C ALA A 183 13.07 1.10 -4.01
N PHE A 184 12.74 -0.18 -3.91
CA PHE A 184 11.93 -0.89 -4.90
C PHE A 184 10.54 -0.28 -5.05
N SER A 185 9.89 0.08 -3.94
CA SER A 185 8.59 0.74 -3.95
C SER A 185 8.57 2.04 -4.74
N ILE A 186 9.65 2.83 -4.60
CA ILE A 186 9.81 4.12 -5.27
C ILE A 186 10.01 3.90 -6.76
N LEU A 187 10.83 2.91 -7.14
CA LEU A 187 11.01 2.54 -8.54
C LEU A 187 9.67 2.14 -9.18
N ILE A 188 8.90 1.27 -8.54
CA ILE A 188 7.58 0.85 -9.03
C ILE A 188 6.64 2.05 -9.15
N ALA A 189 6.62 2.94 -8.15
CA ALA A 189 5.82 4.15 -8.21
C ALA A 189 6.16 5.04 -9.40
N PHE A 190 7.45 5.27 -9.68
CA PHE A 190 7.89 6.04 -10.84
C PHE A 190 7.49 5.37 -12.16
N ILE A 191 7.65 4.05 -12.26
CA ILE A 191 7.23 3.29 -13.44
C ILE A 191 5.73 3.44 -13.67
N VAL A 192 4.92 3.22 -12.63
CA VAL A 192 3.46 3.33 -12.71
C VAL A 192 3.06 4.74 -13.14
N ILE A 193 3.56 5.77 -12.44
CA ILE A 193 3.25 7.17 -12.76
C ILE A 193 3.68 7.50 -14.19
N GLY A 194 4.89 7.09 -14.60
CA GLY A 194 5.42 7.30 -15.94
C GLY A 194 4.53 6.69 -17.01
N ILE A 195 4.17 5.40 -16.89
CA ILE A 195 3.30 4.70 -17.84
C ILE A 195 1.96 5.43 -17.97
N PHE A 196 1.34 5.82 -16.85
CA PHE A 196 0.07 6.54 -16.90
C PHE A 196 0.20 7.93 -17.53
N LEU A 197 1.27 8.67 -17.26
CA LEU A 197 1.52 9.97 -17.88
C LEU A 197 1.71 9.86 -19.40
N PHE A 198 2.44 8.85 -19.88
CA PHE A 198 2.58 8.59 -21.32
C PHE A 198 1.24 8.25 -21.97
N ARG A 199 0.45 7.37 -21.34
CA ARG A 199 -0.89 6.99 -21.84
C ARG A 199 -1.86 8.17 -21.89
N ILE A 200 -1.73 9.11 -20.95
CA ILE A 200 -2.52 10.34 -20.96
C ILE A 200 -2.17 11.19 -22.18
N ARG A 201 -0.88 11.43 -22.44
CA ARG A 201 -0.42 12.21 -23.60
C ARG A 201 -0.91 11.63 -24.93
N GLU A 202 -0.79 10.32 -25.12
CA GLU A 202 -1.23 9.63 -26.34
C GLU A 202 -2.74 9.78 -26.59
N ARG A 203 -3.56 9.76 -25.53
CA ARG A 203 -5.00 10.01 -25.65
C ARG A 203 -5.31 11.46 -26.01
N PHE A 204 -4.58 12.43 -25.47
CA PHE A 204 -4.77 13.85 -25.80
C PHE A 204 -4.34 14.18 -27.23
N ASP A 205 -3.20 13.66 -27.70
CA ASP A 205 -2.74 13.87 -29.09
C ASP A 205 -3.77 13.31 -30.11
N SER A 206 -4.45 12.19 -29.79
CA SER A 206 -5.50 11.64 -30.67
C SER A 206 -6.78 12.49 -30.74
N VAL A 207 -7.14 13.16 -29.64
CA VAL A 207 -8.35 14.01 -29.58
C VAL A 207 -8.14 15.30 -30.37
N ASP A 208 -6.96 15.89 -30.27
CA ASP A 208 -6.64 17.15 -30.96
C ASP A 208 -6.64 16.99 -32.49
N VAL A 209 -6.16 15.85 -33.00
CA VAL A 209 -6.17 15.54 -34.44
C VAL A 209 -7.59 15.32 -34.96
N SER A 210 -8.47 14.72 -34.16
CA SER A 210 -9.88 14.49 -34.53
C SER A 210 -10.68 15.79 -34.56
N ALA A 211 -10.41 16.71 -33.62
CA ALA A 211 -11.03 18.05 -33.61
C ALA A 211 -10.59 18.91 -34.80
N LEU A 212 -9.35 18.74 -35.28
CA LEU A 212 -8.83 19.44 -36.46
C LEU A 212 -9.43 18.95 -37.79
N ASP A 213 -9.83 17.67 -37.87
CA ASP A 213 -10.43 17.09 -39.08
C ASP A 213 -11.90 17.51 -39.23
N ASP A 214 -12.64 17.64 -38.12
CA ASP A 214 -14.04 18.08 -38.11
C ASP A 214 -14.19 19.52 -38.64
N PHE A 215 -13.26 20.41 -38.31
CA PHE A 215 -13.23 21.79 -38.84
C PHE A 215 -12.79 21.91 -40.31
N ARG A 216 -12.23 20.85 -40.91
CA ARG A 216 -11.89 20.80 -42.34
C ARG A 216 -12.99 20.17 -43.19
N GLY A 217 -13.94 19.44 -42.58
CA GLY A 217 -15.08 18.82 -43.25
C GLY A 217 -16.21 19.79 -43.66
N GLU A 218 -16.36 20.95 -43.02
CA GLU A 218 -17.44 21.91 -43.30
C GLU A 218 -17.20 22.84 -44.51
N ARG A 219 -16.17 22.56 -45.33
CA ARG A 219 -15.95 23.25 -46.61
C ARG A 219 -16.19 22.33 -47.81
N ARG A 220 -17.40 21.80 -47.94
CA ARG A 220 -17.97 21.35 -49.22
C ARG A 220 -19.45 21.63 -49.31
#